data_AF-A0A4P5RSF1-F1
#
_entry.id   AF-A0A4P5RSF1-F1
#
_cell.length_a   1.000
_cell.length_b   1.000
_cell.length_c   1.000
_cell.angle_alpha   90.00
_cell.angle_beta   90.00
_cell.angle_gamma   90.00
#
_symmetry.space_group_name_H-M   'P 1'
#
loop_
_entity.id
_entity.type
_entity.pdbx_description
1 polymer ?
#
loop_
_entity_poly.entity_id
_entity_poly.type
_entity_poly.pdbx_seq_one_letter_code
_entity_poly.pdbx_strand_id
1 'polypeptide(L)'
;MTSQWTCIWGRGCLGIGSTRDAETGHGCCSLGAELDGPDEAMNVAALAATLSPEIFQFHDEALVNGIFCDEQNNATRVIDGACIFHNRHGFAGGEGCALHLGALSYDESPGDWKPSVCWQLPIKVDWVMREDDVEIATVRAWKKSDWGEHSENMAWCCTEEPEAYVGEHQVVESLSQELSAIVGDAVYVELRRRLTQP
;
A
#
# COMPACT_ATOMS: atom_id res chain seq x y z
N MET A 1 -16.03 -4.60 -1.38
CA MET A 1 -16.75 -3.31 -1.29
C MET A 1 -17.76 -3.30 -0.14
N THR A 2 -18.61 -4.31 0.00
CA THR A 2 -19.55 -4.46 1.13
C THR A 2 -18.96 -5.20 2.35
N SER A 3 -17.72 -5.66 2.24
CA SER A 3 -16.98 -6.27 3.35
C SER A 3 -16.58 -5.23 4.39
N GLN A 4 -16.35 -5.68 5.62
CA GLN A 4 -15.77 -4.91 6.72
C GLN A 4 -14.24 -5.06 6.77
N TRP A 5 -13.57 -5.12 5.62
CA TRP A 5 -12.11 -5.18 5.61
C TRP A 5 -11.53 -3.86 6.15
N THR A 6 -10.50 -3.94 6.99
CA THR A 6 -9.68 -2.80 7.41
C THR A 6 -8.22 -3.24 7.51
N CYS A 7 -7.29 -2.31 7.25
CA CYS A 7 -5.87 -2.60 7.47
C CYS A 7 -5.64 -2.84 8.97
N ILE A 8 -4.97 -3.94 9.31
CA ILE A 8 -4.63 -4.32 10.69
C ILE A 8 -3.13 -4.29 10.95
N TRP A 9 -2.36 -3.55 10.15
CA TRP A 9 -0.94 -3.30 10.45
C TRP A 9 -0.81 -2.63 11.83
N GLY A 10 0.12 -3.10 12.66
CA GLY A 10 0.24 -2.73 14.07
C GLY A 10 -0.89 -3.28 14.99
N ARG A 11 -1.84 -4.05 14.43
CA ARG A 11 -3.00 -4.62 15.13
C ARG A 11 -3.23 -6.10 14.80
N GLY A 12 -2.15 -6.86 14.62
CA GLY A 12 -2.20 -8.30 14.35
C GLY A 12 -2.00 -8.72 12.89
N CYS A 13 -1.51 -7.82 12.02
CA CYS A 13 -1.07 -8.20 10.68
C CYS A 13 0.05 -9.26 10.73
N LEU A 14 -0.13 -10.37 10.02
CA LEU A 14 0.80 -11.51 10.00
C LEU A 14 1.81 -11.46 8.83
N GLY A 15 1.75 -10.41 8.00
CA GLY A 15 2.65 -10.21 6.87
C GLY A 15 2.48 -11.18 5.70
N ILE A 16 3.10 -10.82 4.58
CA ILE A 16 3.02 -11.58 3.31
C ILE A 16 4.21 -12.53 3.09
N GLY A 17 5.01 -12.77 4.14
CA GLY A 17 6.19 -13.63 4.07
C GLY A 17 5.87 -15.12 3.99
N SER A 18 6.92 -15.94 4.00
CA SER A 18 6.83 -17.41 3.99
C SER A 18 6.36 -18.05 5.29
N THR A 19 6.25 -17.24 6.33
CA THR A 19 5.64 -17.63 7.60
C THR A 19 4.73 -16.51 8.06
N ARG A 20 3.73 -16.88 8.86
CA ARG A 20 2.87 -15.92 9.56
C ARG A 20 3.70 -15.29 10.68
N ASP A 21 3.95 -14.00 10.58
CA ASP A 21 4.82 -13.27 11.50
C ASP A 21 4.26 -11.88 11.80
N ALA A 22 3.84 -11.71 13.06
CA ALA A 22 3.42 -10.41 13.59
C ALA A 22 4.52 -9.71 14.39
N GLU A 23 5.61 -10.39 14.70
CA GLU A 23 6.67 -9.88 15.59
C GLU A 23 7.58 -8.88 14.88
N THR A 24 7.87 -9.11 13.59
CA THR A 24 8.70 -8.18 12.80
C THR A 24 7.94 -6.94 12.34
N GLY A 25 6.61 -7.02 12.26
CA GLY A 25 5.77 -5.92 11.79
C GLY A 25 5.92 -5.60 10.30
N HIS A 26 6.62 -6.42 9.50
CA HIS A 26 6.91 -6.11 8.10
C HIS A 26 5.64 -6.02 7.23
N GLY A 27 4.59 -6.78 7.55
CA GLY A 27 3.30 -6.63 6.87
C GLY A 27 3.39 -6.87 5.35
N CYS A 28 2.75 -6.00 4.57
CA CYS A 28 2.87 -5.98 3.12
C CYS A 28 4.15 -5.29 2.61
N CYS A 29 4.94 -4.68 3.49
CA CYS A 29 6.19 -4.01 3.12
C CYS A 29 7.35 -4.99 2.87
N SER A 30 7.17 -6.30 3.10
CA SER A 30 8.24 -7.31 3.04
C SER A 30 8.95 -7.41 1.69
N LEU A 31 8.31 -6.98 0.61
CA LEU A 31 8.85 -7.04 -0.76
C LEU A 31 9.37 -5.69 -1.27
N GLY A 32 9.30 -4.63 -0.46
CA GLY A 32 9.41 -3.27 -0.95
C GLY A 32 8.09 -2.79 -1.56
N ALA A 33 8.14 -1.77 -2.38
CA ALA A 33 7.01 -1.24 -3.13
C ALA A 33 7.40 -1.09 -4.59
N GLU A 34 6.69 -1.79 -5.47
CA GLU A 34 6.74 -1.57 -6.91
C GLU A 34 6.07 -0.23 -7.25
N LEU A 35 6.65 0.49 -8.21
CA LEU A 35 6.27 1.85 -8.56
C LEU A 35 5.64 1.89 -9.95
N ASP A 36 4.57 2.67 -10.08
CA ASP A 36 3.83 2.90 -11.32
C ASP A 36 4.55 3.93 -12.20
N GLY A 37 5.69 3.50 -12.74
CA GLY A 37 6.46 4.26 -13.71
C GLY A 37 7.32 5.39 -13.13
N PRO A 38 7.97 6.16 -14.01
CA PRO A 38 9.01 7.12 -13.63
C PRO A 38 8.46 8.31 -12.84
N ASP A 39 7.21 8.73 -13.09
CA ASP A 39 6.61 9.86 -12.40
C ASP A 39 6.38 9.56 -10.91
N GLU A 40 5.89 8.35 -10.60
CA GLU A 40 5.76 7.91 -9.21
C GLU A 40 7.13 7.79 -8.53
N ALA A 41 8.12 7.21 -9.21
CA ALA A 41 9.48 7.13 -8.69
C ALA A 41 10.08 8.52 -8.38
N MET A 42 9.93 9.48 -9.29
CA MET A 42 10.38 10.85 -9.07
C MET A 42 9.69 11.51 -7.87
N ASN A 43 8.37 11.32 -7.73
CA ASN A 43 7.62 11.86 -6.60
C ASN A 43 8.09 11.25 -5.27
N VAL A 44 8.19 9.91 -5.20
CA VAL A 44 8.66 9.20 -4.01
C VAL A 44 10.07 9.62 -3.62
N ALA A 45 10.98 9.80 -4.59
CA ALA A 45 12.33 10.29 -4.33
C ALA A 45 12.34 11.73 -3.78
N ALA A 46 11.51 12.61 -4.35
CA ALA A 46 11.40 13.99 -3.89
C ALA A 46 10.87 14.06 -2.46
N LEU A 47 9.83 13.29 -2.14
CA LEU A 47 9.26 13.21 -0.78
C LEU A 47 10.22 12.55 0.21
N ALA A 48 10.94 11.50 -0.20
CA ALA A 48 11.96 10.88 0.65
C ALA A 48 13.05 11.88 1.06
N ALA A 49 13.42 12.80 0.16
CA ALA A 49 14.42 13.83 0.42
C ALA A 49 13.95 14.92 1.39
N THR A 50 12.64 15.02 1.69
CA THR A 50 12.12 15.95 2.72
C THR A 50 12.07 15.31 4.10
N LEU A 51 12.18 13.99 4.20
CA LEU A 51 12.13 13.28 5.48
C LEU A 51 13.40 13.53 6.28
N SER A 52 13.25 13.87 7.55
CA SER A 52 14.37 14.03 8.47
C SER A 52 14.74 12.68 9.12
N PRO A 53 15.98 12.53 9.63
CA PRO A 53 16.39 11.30 10.34
C PRO A 53 15.58 11.03 11.61
N GLU A 54 14.88 12.04 12.15
CA GLU A 54 13.94 11.86 13.27
C GLU A 54 12.65 11.12 12.85
N ILE A 55 12.28 11.15 11.58
CA ILE A 55 11.07 10.47 11.04
C ILE A 55 11.46 9.22 10.23
N PHE A 56 12.62 9.19 9.61
CA PHE A 56 13.03 8.14 8.69
C PHE A 56 14.25 7.38 9.22
N GLN A 57 14.02 6.18 9.77
CA GLN A 57 15.07 5.37 10.41
C GLN A 57 16.26 5.08 9.50
N PHE A 58 16.01 4.84 8.21
CA PHE A 58 17.03 4.50 7.21
C PHE A 58 17.45 5.72 6.37
N HIS A 59 17.29 6.94 6.90
CA HIS A 59 17.65 8.18 6.24
C HIS A 59 19.11 8.20 5.76
N ASP A 60 20.07 7.85 6.62
CA ASP A 60 21.49 7.86 6.25
C ASP A 60 21.81 6.83 5.15
N GLU A 61 21.17 5.66 5.22
CA GLU A 61 21.28 4.62 4.19
C GLU A 61 20.69 5.09 2.85
N ALA A 62 19.55 5.79 2.88
CA ALA A 62 18.94 6.40 1.70
C ALA A 62 19.82 7.50 1.09
N LEU A 63 20.52 8.30 1.90
CA LEU A 63 21.44 9.33 1.43
C LEU A 63 22.67 8.74 0.72
N VAL A 64 23.22 7.65 1.25
CA VAL A 64 24.45 7.04 0.72
C VAL A 64 24.17 6.16 -0.49
N ASN A 65 23.13 5.33 -0.40
CA ASN A 65 22.89 4.23 -1.34
C ASN A 65 21.56 4.36 -2.10
N GLY A 66 20.81 5.45 -1.88
CA GLY A 66 19.52 5.67 -2.52
C GLY A 66 18.40 4.82 -1.94
N ILE A 67 17.18 5.07 -2.45
CA ILE A 67 15.94 4.41 -2.01
C ILE A 67 15.45 3.30 -2.96
N PHE A 68 16.02 3.18 -4.15
CA PHE A 68 15.57 2.24 -5.19
C PHE A 68 16.44 0.99 -5.27
N CYS A 69 15.84 -0.15 -5.62
CA CYS A 69 16.53 -1.44 -5.68
C CYS A 69 17.67 -1.47 -6.72
N ASP A 70 17.53 -0.70 -7.79
CA ASP A 70 18.45 -0.61 -8.90
C ASP A 70 18.30 0.75 -9.63
N GLU A 71 19.01 0.91 -10.75
CA GLU A 71 18.98 2.13 -11.58
C GLU A 71 17.70 2.25 -12.43
N GLN A 72 16.86 1.23 -12.50
CA GLN A 72 15.58 1.29 -13.21
C GLN A 72 14.51 2.03 -12.39
N ASN A 73 14.73 2.18 -11.07
CA ASN A 73 13.84 2.89 -10.14
C ASN A 73 12.38 2.40 -10.20
N ASN A 74 12.17 1.10 -10.45
CA ASN A 74 10.85 0.50 -10.53
C ASN A 74 10.35 -0.05 -9.18
N ALA A 75 11.23 -0.17 -8.18
CA ALA A 75 10.85 -0.57 -6.83
C ALA A 75 11.76 0.04 -5.75
N THR A 76 11.22 0.19 -4.54
CA THR A 76 12.00 0.60 -3.37
C THR A 76 12.89 -0.54 -2.87
N ARG A 77 14.04 -0.20 -2.26
CA ARG A 77 14.93 -1.17 -1.62
C ARG A 77 14.24 -1.93 -0.49
N VAL A 78 14.68 -3.16 -0.29
CA VAL A 78 14.41 -3.96 0.89
C VAL A 78 15.69 -4.01 1.73
N ILE A 79 15.58 -3.56 2.98
CA ILE A 79 16.64 -3.64 3.98
C ILE A 79 16.12 -4.55 5.06
N ASP A 80 16.90 -5.55 5.49
CA ASP A 80 16.53 -6.47 6.59
C ASP A 80 15.07 -6.98 6.51
N GLY A 81 14.66 -7.40 5.31
CA GLY A 81 13.37 -8.05 5.07
C GLY A 81 12.14 -7.13 4.95
N ALA A 82 12.28 -5.81 4.92
CA ALA A 82 11.18 -4.90 4.57
C ALA A 82 11.65 -3.66 3.79
N CYS A 83 10.69 -2.99 3.14
CA CYS A 83 10.86 -1.71 2.46
C CYS A 83 11.76 -0.74 3.27
N ILE A 84 12.64 -0.02 2.58
CA ILE A 84 13.52 1.00 3.19
C ILE A 84 12.74 1.99 4.04
N PHE A 85 11.53 2.39 3.64
CA PHE A 85 10.68 3.32 4.41
C PHE A 85 10.01 2.70 5.63
N HIS A 86 10.17 1.41 5.92
CA HIS A 86 9.54 0.77 7.08
C HIS A 86 10.38 0.99 8.34
N ASN A 87 10.04 1.97 9.17
CA ASN A 87 10.60 2.12 10.50
C ASN A 87 10.24 0.91 11.38
N ARG A 88 11.26 0.34 12.01
CA ARG A 88 11.16 -0.87 12.83
C ARG A 88 10.60 -0.59 14.22
N HIS A 89 10.20 -1.66 14.89
CA HIS A 89 9.73 -1.61 16.25
C HIS A 89 10.72 -0.89 17.18
N GLY A 90 10.21 0.02 18.01
CA GLY A 90 10.98 0.83 18.94
C GLY A 90 11.71 2.03 18.35
N PHE A 91 11.55 2.35 17.05
CA PHE A 91 12.13 3.57 16.50
C PHE A 91 11.46 4.82 17.09
N ALA A 92 12.28 5.75 17.62
CA ALA A 92 11.78 6.93 18.35
C ALA A 92 10.91 7.87 17.52
N GLY A 93 11.11 7.89 16.19
CA GLY A 93 10.31 8.67 15.24
C GLY A 93 8.93 8.10 14.93
N GLY A 94 8.62 6.91 15.45
CA GLY A 94 7.39 6.18 15.14
C GLY A 94 7.64 4.99 14.23
N GLU A 95 6.90 3.91 14.48
CA GLU A 95 6.97 2.66 13.73
C GLU A 95 6.13 2.75 12.45
N GLY A 96 6.49 1.97 11.43
CA GLY A 96 5.73 1.90 10.17
C GLY A 96 6.32 2.77 9.07
N CYS A 97 5.49 3.19 8.11
CA CYS A 97 5.99 3.83 6.91
C CYS A 97 6.44 5.29 7.18
N ALA A 98 7.71 5.59 6.95
CA ALA A 98 8.27 6.93 7.10
C ALA A 98 7.60 7.97 6.17
N LEU A 99 7.18 7.58 4.96
CA LEU A 99 6.40 8.46 4.08
C LEU A 99 5.01 8.77 4.64
N HIS A 100 4.38 7.80 5.32
CA HIS A 100 3.11 8.02 6.01
C HIS A 100 3.27 8.98 7.18
N LEU A 101 4.29 8.77 8.01
CA LEU A 101 4.61 9.67 9.13
C LEU A 101 5.00 11.07 8.64
N GLY A 102 5.73 11.16 7.53
CA GLY A 102 6.02 12.39 6.81
C GLY A 102 4.75 13.13 6.44
N ALA A 103 3.85 12.49 5.69
CA ALA A 103 2.57 13.08 5.30
C ALA A 103 1.80 13.67 6.49
N LEU A 104 1.68 12.90 7.58
CA LEU A 104 1.01 13.36 8.80
C LEU A 104 1.72 14.55 9.47
N SER A 105 3.06 14.60 9.42
CA SER A 105 3.82 15.74 9.97
C SER A 105 3.63 17.04 9.17
N TYR A 106 3.25 16.93 7.89
CA TYR A 106 2.94 18.05 7.01
C TYR A 106 1.42 18.36 6.94
N ASP A 107 0.58 17.63 7.69
CA ASP A 107 -0.90 17.70 7.60
C ASP A 107 -1.43 17.39 6.19
N GLU A 108 -0.76 16.45 5.50
CA GLU A 108 -1.07 16.00 4.15
C GLU A 108 -1.59 14.56 4.12
N SER A 109 -2.25 14.18 3.01
CA SER A 109 -2.77 12.84 2.84
C SER A 109 -1.64 11.83 2.60
N PRO A 110 -1.59 10.71 3.34
CA PRO A 110 -0.64 9.64 3.04
C PRO A 110 -0.78 9.03 1.64
N GLY A 111 -1.95 9.17 0.99
CA GLY A 111 -2.16 8.72 -0.39
C GLY A 111 -1.35 9.52 -1.41
N ASP A 112 -1.06 10.79 -1.10
CA ASP A 112 -0.25 11.66 -1.97
C ASP A 112 1.26 11.40 -1.79
N TRP A 113 1.63 10.71 -0.70
CA TRP A 113 3.02 10.48 -0.32
C TRP A 113 3.53 9.08 -0.60
N LYS A 114 2.68 8.07 -0.39
CA LYS A 114 3.07 6.68 -0.48
C LYS A 114 3.03 6.21 -1.94
N PRO A 115 3.86 5.21 -2.31
CA PRO A 115 3.65 4.45 -3.54
C PRO A 115 2.21 3.94 -3.66
N SER A 116 1.66 3.99 -4.87
CA SER A 116 0.33 3.56 -5.26
C SER A 116 -0.04 2.20 -4.67
N VAL A 117 0.80 1.19 -4.88
CA VAL A 117 0.60 -0.18 -4.39
C VAL A 117 0.42 -0.24 -2.86
N CYS A 118 1.01 0.70 -2.11
CA CYS A 118 0.99 0.72 -0.65
C CYS A 118 -0.26 1.37 -0.05
N TRP A 119 -0.89 2.33 -0.73
CA TRP A 119 -2.13 2.95 -0.24
C TRP A 119 -3.39 2.38 -0.90
N GLN A 120 -3.27 1.80 -2.09
CA GLN A 120 -4.40 1.20 -2.79
C GLN A 120 -4.90 -0.09 -2.12
N LEU A 121 -4.06 -0.86 -1.41
CA LEU A 121 -4.47 -2.09 -0.73
C LEU A 121 -5.66 -1.81 0.22
N PRO A 122 -6.81 -2.51 0.07
CA PRO A 122 -6.98 -3.80 -0.57
C PRO A 122 -7.53 -3.71 -2.00
N ILE A 123 -7.76 -2.51 -2.52
CA ILE A 123 -8.41 -2.25 -3.80
C ILE A 123 -7.43 -2.55 -4.93
N LYS A 124 -7.87 -3.38 -5.87
CA LYS A 124 -7.20 -3.64 -7.15
C LYS A 124 -8.17 -3.32 -8.27
N VAL A 125 -7.63 -2.72 -9.32
CA VAL A 125 -8.36 -2.51 -10.58
C VAL A 125 -7.68 -3.33 -11.66
N ASP A 126 -8.43 -4.23 -12.27
CA ASP A 126 -8.01 -4.90 -13.50
C ASP A 126 -8.62 -4.18 -14.69
N TRP A 127 -7.78 -3.84 -15.67
CA TRP A 127 -8.18 -3.17 -16.89
C TRP A 127 -8.15 -4.15 -18.07
N VAL A 128 -9.21 -4.16 -18.86
CA VAL A 128 -9.31 -4.98 -20.07
C VAL A 128 -9.76 -4.09 -21.22
N MET A 129 -8.90 -3.96 -22.24
CA MET A 129 -9.28 -3.33 -23.50
C MET A 129 -10.15 -4.29 -24.31
N ARG A 130 -11.37 -3.87 -24.65
CA ARG A 130 -12.25 -4.63 -25.53
C ARG A 130 -11.92 -4.40 -27.00
N GLU A 131 -12.50 -5.24 -27.87
CA GLU A 131 -12.37 -5.12 -29.33
C GLU A 131 -12.97 -3.83 -29.91
N ASP A 132 -13.88 -3.16 -29.19
CA ASP A 132 -14.53 -1.91 -29.58
C ASP A 132 -13.84 -0.65 -29.03
N ASP A 133 -12.55 -0.74 -28.66
CA ASP A 133 -11.76 0.35 -28.06
C ASP A 133 -12.37 0.93 -26.77
N VAL A 134 -13.19 0.13 -26.08
CA VAL A 134 -13.74 0.46 -24.77
C VAL A 134 -12.97 -0.29 -23.70
N GLU A 135 -12.42 0.44 -22.74
CA GLU A 135 -11.76 -0.14 -21.59
C GLU A 135 -12.77 -0.52 -20.49
N ILE A 136 -12.68 -1.75 -19.97
CA ILE A 136 -13.43 -2.19 -18.79
C ILE A 136 -12.50 -2.21 -17.58
N ALA A 137 -12.91 -1.52 -16.53
CA ALA A 137 -12.30 -1.60 -15.20
C ALA A 137 -13.08 -2.56 -14.30
N THR A 138 -12.40 -3.53 -13.68
CA THR A 138 -12.98 -4.38 -12.64
C THR A 138 -12.33 -4.05 -11.29
N VAL A 139 -13.14 -3.49 -10.38
CA VAL A 139 -12.70 -3.17 -9.01
C VAL A 139 -12.94 -4.38 -8.11
N ARG A 140 -11.88 -4.90 -7.50
CA ARG A 140 -11.93 -6.05 -6.58
C ARG A 140 -10.87 -5.94 -5.48
N ALA A 141 -10.84 -6.93 -4.59
CA ALA A 141 -9.75 -7.05 -3.65
C ALA A 141 -8.50 -7.64 -4.34
N TRP A 142 -7.30 -7.21 -3.91
CA TRP A 142 -6.06 -7.93 -4.11
C TRP A 142 -6.18 -9.36 -3.56
N LYS A 143 -5.50 -10.31 -4.19
CA LYS A 143 -5.43 -11.73 -3.84
C LYS A 143 -3.99 -12.17 -3.84
N LYS A 144 -3.67 -13.27 -3.17
CA LYS A 144 -2.33 -13.88 -3.19
C LYS A 144 -1.85 -14.12 -4.61
N SER A 145 -2.74 -14.57 -5.49
CA SER A 145 -2.45 -14.82 -6.91
C SER A 145 -2.01 -13.58 -7.70
N ASP A 146 -2.26 -12.37 -7.19
CA ASP A 146 -1.85 -11.13 -7.85
C ASP A 146 -0.39 -10.75 -7.55
N TRP A 147 0.28 -11.46 -6.64
CA TRP A 147 1.67 -11.17 -6.23
C TRP A 147 2.73 -11.90 -7.08
N GLY A 148 2.34 -12.36 -8.28
CA GLY A 148 3.24 -13.04 -9.21
C GLY A 148 3.95 -14.24 -8.59
N GLU A 149 5.27 -14.31 -8.75
CA GLU A 149 6.12 -15.39 -8.22
C GLU A 149 6.11 -15.49 -6.69
N HIS A 150 5.78 -14.40 -5.98
CA HIS A 150 5.72 -14.40 -4.51
C HIS A 150 4.47 -15.10 -3.98
N SER A 151 3.45 -15.32 -4.83
CA SER A 151 2.18 -15.94 -4.42
C SER A 151 2.37 -17.33 -3.79
N GLU A 152 3.26 -18.15 -4.34
CA GLU A 152 3.45 -19.54 -3.90
C GLU A 152 4.04 -19.65 -2.49
N ASN A 153 4.88 -18.69 -2.13
CA ASN A 153 5.55 -18.66 -0.85
C ASN A 153 4.81 -17.82 0.19
N MET A 154 3.66 -17.22 -0.11
CA MET A 154 2.95 -16.37 0.84
C MET A 154 2.16 -17.20 1.84
N ALA A 155 2.46 -17.11 3.15
CA ALA A 155 1.76 -17.86 4.19
C ALA A 155 0.41 -17.24 4.60
N TRP A 156 0.24 -15.95 4.34
CA TRP A 156 -0.96 -15.19 4.74
C TRP A 156 -1.12 -13.94 3.88
N CYS A 157 -2.38 -13.53 3.67
CA CYS A 157 -2.71 -12.26 3.02
C CYS A 157 -3.97 -11.67 3.65
N CYS A 158 -3.91 -10.40 4.04
CA CYS A 158 -5.00 -9.73 4.76
C CYS A 158 -6.33 -9.70 4.01
N THR A 159 -6.33 -9.86 2.69
CA THR A 159 -7.56 -9.84 1.88
C THR A 159 -8.20 -11.22 1.74
N GLU A 160 -7.52 -12.29 2.14
CA GLU A 160 -8.02 -13.67 1.99
C GLU A 160 -8.34 -14.33 3.33
N GLU A 161 -8.09 -13.65 4.44
CA GLU A 161 -8.08 -14.22 5.78
C GLU A 161 -8.99 -13.39 6.71
N PRO A 162 -9.74 -14.02 7.63
CA PRO A 162 -10.82 -13.37 8.37
C PRO A 162 -10.37 -12.27 9.34
N GLU A 163 -9.11 -12.27 9.77
CA GLU A 163 -8.60 -11.37 10.81
C GLU A 163 -8.69 -9.88 10.43
N ALA A 164 -8.63 -9.56 9.12
CA ALA A 164 -8.74 -8.18 8.65
C ALA A 164 -10.19 -7.71 8.44
N TYR A 165 -11.18 -8.62 8.52
CA TYR A 165 -12.60 -8.32 8.26
C TYR A 165 -13.35 -7.90 9.53
N VAL A 166 -12.77 -6.97 10.27
CA VAL A 166 -13.22 -6.51 11.60
C VAL A 166 -13.52 -5.01 11.66
N GLY A 167 -13.54 -4.33 10.51
CA GLY A 167 -13.82 -2.90 10.41
C GLY A 167 -15.26 -2.54 10.79
N GLU A 168 -15.45 -1.35 11.35
CA GLU A 168 -16.79 -0.88 11.76
C GLU A 168 -17.68 -0.59 10.55
N HIS A 169 -17.09 -0.03 9.49
CA HIS A 169 -17.77 0.38 8.27
C HIS A 169 -17.42 -0.54 7.09
N GLN A 170 -18.29 -0.57 6.08
CA GLN A 170 -17.99 -1.27 4.85
C GLN A 170 -16.88 -0.56 4.07
N VAL A 171 -16.09 -1.30 3.30
CA VAL A 171 -14.99 -0.76 2.48
C VAL A 171 -15.42 0.41 1.59
N VAL A 172 -16.64 0.36 1.02
CA VAL A 172 -17.18 1.45 0.18
C VAL A 172 -17.31 2.79 0.95
N GLU A 173 -17.43 2.73 2.26
CA GLU A 173 -17.52 3.90 3.14
C GLU A 173 -16.15 4.23 3.76
N SER A 174 -15.46 3.23 4.33
CA SER A 174 -14.21 3.45 5.06
C SER A 174 -13.05 3.84 4.15
N LEU A 175 -13.05 3.40 2.89
CA LEU A 175 -12.02 3.71 1.88
C LEU A 175 -12.57 4.64 0.79
N SER A 176 -13.43 5.60 1.18
CA SER A 176 -14.07 6.50 0.22
C SER A 176 -13.07 7.34 -0.56
N GLN A 177 -11.97 7.76 0.08
CA GLN A 177 -10.95 8.60 -0.53
C GLN A 177 -10.14 7.80 -1.54
N GLU A 178 -9.67 6.61 -1.15
CA GLU A 178 -8.90 5.72 -2.01
C GLU A 178 -9.75 5.26 -3.19
N LEU A 179 -11.01 4.87 -2.98
CA LEU A 179 -11.90 4.51 -4.08
C LEU A 179 -12.11 5.68 -5.04
N SER A 180 -12.36 6.89 -4.53
CA SER A 180 -12.53 8.07 -5.37
C SER A 180 -11.26 8.40 -6.16
N ALA A 181 -10.09 8.29 -5.54
CA ALA A 181 -8.80 8.49 -6.21
C ALA A 181 -8.52 7.46 -7.31
N ILE A 182 -8.88 6.19 -7.08
CA ILE A 182 -8.62 5.08 -8.00
C ILE A 182 -9.60 5.08 -9.19
N VAL A 183 -10.90 5.25 -8.93
CA VAL A 183 -11.95 5.09 -9.97
C VAL A 183 -12.53 6.41 -10.47
N GLY A 184 -12.22 7.51 -9.80
CA GLY A 184 -12.83 8.81 -10.03
C GLY A 184 -14.17 9.00 -9.32
N ASP A 185 -14.47 10.25 -8.94
CA ASP A 185 -15.66 10.62 -8.16
C ASP A 185 -16.97 10.14 -8.79
N ALA A 186 -17.11 10.29 -10.11
CA ALA A 186 -18.33 9.90 -10.82
C ALA A 186 -18.60 8.38 -10.70
N VAL A 187 -17.55 7.56 -10.82
CA VAL A 187 -17.66 6.10 -10.69
C VAL A 187 -17.91 5.73 -9.23
N TYR A 188 -17.21 6.37 -8.29
CA TYR A 188 -17.42 6.13 -6.86
C TYR A 188 -18.86 6.42 -6.41
N VAL A 189 -19.44 7.55 -6.85
CA VAL A 189 -20.84 7.90 -6.56
C VAL A 189 -21.79 6.83 -7.09
N GLU A 190 -21.57 6.36 -8.33
CA GLU A 190 -22.42 5.32 -8.92
C GLU A 190 -22.23 3.95 -8.22
N LEU A 191 -21.00 3.61 -7.82
CA LEU A 191 -20.71 2.41 -7.02
C LEU A 191 -21.48 2.44 -5.70
N ARG A 192 -21.40 3.55 -4.95
CA ARG A 192 -22.18 3.72 -3.72
C ARG A 192 -23.67 3.57 -3.97
N ARG A 193 -24.19 4.23 -5.01
CA ARG A 193 -25.62 4.19 -5.35
C ARG A 193 -26.09 2.75 -5.56
N ARG A 194 -25.36 1.96 -6.35
CA ARG A 194 -25.71 0.55 -6.63
C ARG A 194 -25.59 -0.38 -5.44
N LEU A 195 -24.68 -0.10 -4.50
CA LEU A 195 -24.47 -0.94 -3.32
C LEU A 195 -25.41 -0.61 -2.16
N THR A 196 -25.93 0.62 -2.12
CA THR A 196 -26.77 1.11 -1.01
C THR A 196 -28.25 1.22 -1.37
N GLN A 197 -28.61 1.20 -2.66
CA GLN A 197 -29.99 1.21 -3.12
C GLN A 197 -30.35 -0.16 -3.73
N PRO A 198 -31.34 -0.87 -3.17
CA PRO A 198 -31.80 -2.16 -3.69
C PRO A 198 -32.52 -2.04 -5.04
#